data_AF-A0A1L8UXK4-F1
#
_entry.id   AF-A0A1L8UXK4-F1
#
_cell.length_a   1.000
_cell.length_b   1.000
_cell.length_c   1.000
_cell.angle_alpha   90.00
_cell.angle_beta   90.00
_cell.angle_gamma   90.00
#
_symmetry.space_group_name_H-M   'P 1'
#
loop_
_entity.id
_entity.type
_entity.pdbx_description
1 polymer ?
#
loop_
_entity_poly.entity_id
_entity_poly.type
_entity_poly.pdbx_seq_one_letter_code
_entity_poly.pdbx_strand_id
1 'polypeptide(L)'
;MLDDQLKCPNCQTKFYYNEVRHIVKHREKEMPIRCPECNEVVERKLSHGYFVSYKETDFSKLDQEVEETPKQYKSLKTGAVISADEYREMIERHDLSLNGPMSSELMGGMNYFIENEALNNEESYEDYVPYD
;
A
#
# COMPACT_ATOMS: atom_id res chain seq x y z
N MET A 1 2.61 -11.95 -9.66
CA MET A 1 2.48 -13.05 -10.64
C MET A 1 3.18 -14.24 -10.01
N LEU A 2 2.43 -15.25 -9.58
CA LEU A 2 2.95 -16.50 -9.00
C LEU A 2 3.17 -17.46 -10.16
N ASP A 3 4.42 -17.78 -10.47
CA ASP A 3 4.75 -18.30 -11.79
C ASP A 3 4.32 -19.77 -12.02
N ASP A 4 4.24 -20.64 -11.02
CA ASP A 4 3.61 -21.97 -11.18
C ASP A 4 3.24 -22.61 -9.82
N GLN A 5 2.15 -23.40 -9.80
CA GLN A 5 1.79 -24.26 -8.67
C GLN A 5 2.44 -25.64 -8.84
N LEU A 6 3.13 -26.13 -7.80
CA LEU A 6 3.73 -27.46 -7.77
C LEU A 6 3.15 -28.33 -6.66
N LYS A 7 3.17 -29.65 -6.89
CA LYS A 7 2.81 -30.66 -5.90
C LYS A 7 4.04 -31.50 -5.57
N CYS A 8 4.42 -31.57 -4.30
CA CYS A 8 5.54 -32.38 -3.87
C CYS A 8 5.21 -33.89 -4.02
N PRO A 9 6.07 -34.71 -4.66
CA PRO A 9 5.84 -36.15 -4.78
C PRO A 9 5.98 -36.91 -3.46
N ASN A 10 6.74 -36.36 -2.50
CA ASN A 10 7.01 -37.01 -1.22
C ASN A 10 5.88 -36.76 -0.20
N CYS A 11 5.59 -35.50 0.13
CA CYS A 11 4.58 -35.15 1.13
C CYS A 11 3.21 -34.76 0.55
N GLN A 12 3.06 -34.76 -0.77
CA GLN A 12 1.82 -34.39 -1.49
C GLN A 12 1.33 -32.95 -1.29
N THR A 13 2.11 -32.12 -0.59
CA THR A 13 1.78 -30.71 -0.36
C THR A 13 1.78 -29.93 -1.67
N LYS A 14 0.74 -29.12 -1.86
CA LYS A 14 0.67 -28.11 -2.91
C LYS A 14 1.32 -26.83 -2.42
N PHE A 15 2.18 -26.26 -3.24
CA PHE A 15 2.92 -25.05 -2.89
C PHE A 15 3.18 -24.23 -4.15
N TYR A 16 3.43 -22.95 -3.95
CA TYR A 16 3.86 -22.03 -4.99
C TYR A 16 5.34 -21.75 -4.84
N TYR A 17 5.98 -21.28 -5.90
CA TYR A 17 7.33 -20.77 -5.83
C TYR A 17 7.49 -19.47 -6.61
N ASN A 18 8.43 -18.64 -6.17
CA ASN A 18 8.84 -17.42 -6.87
C ASN A 18 10.34 -17.46 -7.13
N GLU A 19 10.73 -16.95 -8.28
CA GLU A 19 12.15 -16.74 -8.62
C GLU A 19 12.59 -15.37 -8.09
N VAL A 20 13.54 -15.37 -7.15
CA VAL A 20 14.20 -14.13 -6.72
C VAL A 20 15.40 -13.91 -7.64
N ARG A 21 15.31 -12.89 -8.49
CA ARG A 21 16.37 -12.49 -9.44
C ARG A 21 17.23 -11.37 -8.85
N HIS A 22 18.37 -11.09 -9.49
CA HIS A 22 19.26 -9.94 -9.22
C HIS A 22 19.98 -9.90 -7.86
N ILE A 23 20.04 -11.01 -7.10
CA ILE A 23 20.78 -11.01 -5.83
C ILE A 23 22.30 -10.84 -6.03
N VAL A 24 22.86 -11.45 -7.10
CA VAL A 24 24.28 -11.33 -7.51
C VAL A 24 24.36 -11.58 -9.02
N LYS A 25 25.38 -11.06 -9.72
CA LYS A 25 25.71 -11.44 -11.12
C LYS A 25 26.12 -12.92 -11.19
N HIS A 26 25.16 -13.83 -11.11
CA HIS A 26 25.37 -15.25 -11.34
C HIS A 26 25.09 -15.60 -12.81
N ARG A 27 25.98 -16.44 -13.37
CA ARG A 27 25.71 -17.12 -14.63
C ARG A 27 24.52 -18.05 -14.45
N GLU A 28 23.71 -18.18 -15.49
CA GLU A 28 22.57 -19.12 -15.52
C GLU A 28 23.02 -20.52 -15.07
N LYS A 29 22.35 -21.05 -14.06
CA LYS A 29 22.63 -22.38 -13.49
C LYS A 29 21.32 -23.07 -13.14
N GLU A 30 21.33 -24.40 -13.13
CA GLU A 30 20.21 -25.18 -12.62
C GLU A 30 20.04 -24.98 -11.11
N MET A 31 18.92 -24.37 -10.75
CA MET A 31 18.54 -24.07 -9.37
C MET A 31 17.40 -24.99 -8.92
N PRO A 32 17.53 -25.62 -7.74
CA PRO A 32 16.51 -26.54 -7.23
C PRO A 32 15.32 -25.78 -6.66
N ILE A 33 14.11 -26.23 -6.98
CA ILE A 33 12.86 -25.85 -6.32
C ILE A 33 12.60 -26.89 -5.22
N ARG A 34 12.53 -26.42 -3.97
CA ARG A 34 12.36 -27.28 -2.80
C ARG A 34 10.95 -27.18 -2.25
N CYS A 35 10.41 -28.30 -1.78
CA CYS A 35 9.15 -28.30 -1.05
C CYS A 35 9.30 -27.57 0.30
N PRO A 36 8.39 -26.65 0.67
CA PRO A 36 8.47 -25.91 1.93
C PRO A 36 8.19 -26.78 3.18
N GLU A 37 7.64 -27.98 3.02
CA GLU A 37 7.35 -28.89 4.15
C GLU A 37 8.47 -29.89 4.41
N CYS A 38 8.91 -30.59 3.37
CA CYS A 38 9.88 -31.69 3.50
C CYS A 38 11.26 -31.38 2.94
N ASN A 39 11.49 -30.19 2.37
CA ASN A 39 12.73 -29.75 1.73
C ASN A 39 13.23 -30.63 0.55
N GLU A 40 12.42 -31.60 0.12
CA GLU A 40 12.68 -32.43 -1.05
C GLU A 40 12.79 -31.57 -2.29
N VAL A 41 13.75 -31.90 -3.17
CA VAL A 41 13.90 -31.21 -4.45
C VAL A 41 12.83 -31.75 -5.40
N VAL A 42 11.85 -30.92 -5.72
CA VAL A 42 10.71 -31.30 -6.56
C VAL A 42 11.07 -31.15 -8.03
N GLU A 43 11.76 -30.07 -8.37
CA GLU A 43 12.13 -29.75 -9.75
C GLU A 43 13.44 -28.94 -9.76
N ARG A 44 14.11 -28.87 -10.91
CA ARG A 44 15.27 -27.98 -11.13
C ARG A 44 15.01 -27.16 -12.38
N LYS A 45 15.15 -25.85 -12.29
CA LYS A 45 14.99 -24.93 -13.42
C LYS A 45 16.23 -24.07 -13.58
N LEU A 46 16.59 -23.74 -14.83
CA LEU A 46 17.65 -22.79 -15.13
C LEU A 46 17.22 -21.39 -14.68
N SER A 47 18.04 -20.75 -13.87
CA SER A 47 17.76 -19.44 -13.30
C SER A 47 19.06 -18.67 -13.03
N HIS A 48 18.96 -17.34 -13.01
CA HIS A 48 20.02 -16.43 -12.57
C HIS A 48 19.99 -16.12 -11.07
N GLY A 49 19.00 -16.67 -10.36
CA GLY A 49 18.70 -16.36 -8.98
C GLY A 49 18.50 -17.62 -8.14
N TYR A 50 17.58 -17.57 -7.19
CA TYR A 50 17.13 -18.75 -6.45
C TYR A 50 15.60 -18.78 -6.35
N PHE A 51 15.06 -19.97 -6.11
CA PHE A 51 13.63 -20.18 -5.94
C PHE A 51 13.27 -20.20 -4.46
N VAL A 52 12.21 -19.47 -4.10
CA VAL A 52 11.58 -19.50 -2.77
C VAL A 52 10.22 -20.14 -2.90
N SER A 53 9.93 -21.12 -2.04
CA SER A 53 8.64 -21.81 -2.03
C SER A 53 7.78 -21.41 -0.83
N TYR A 54 6.47 -21.41 -1.04
CA TYR A 54 5.47 -20.91 -0.11
C TYR A 54 4.27 -21.86 -0.07
N LYS A 55 3.68 -22.05 1.11
CA LYS A 55 2.49 -22.91 1.26
C LYS A 55 1.25 -22.17 0.76
N GLU A 56 0.29 -22.90 0.20
CA GLU A 56 -1.00 -22.34 -0.25
C GLU A 56 -1.75 -21.60 0.89
N THR A 57 -1.57 -22.03 2.13
CA THR A 57 -2.17 -21.41 3.33
C THR A 57 -1.58 -20.08 3.74
N ASP A 58 -0.38 -19.74 3.25
CA ASP A 58 0.30 -18.49 3.61
C ASP A 58 -0.16 -17.33 2.70
N PHE A 59 -0.69 -17.62 1.51
CA PHE A 59 -1.16 -16.62 0.56
C PHE A 59 -2.51 -16.01 0.93
N SER A 60 -3.40 -16.78 1.55
CA SER A 60 -4.67 -16.25 2.04
C SER A 60 -4.50 -15.17 3.11
N LYS A 61 -3.29 -15.01 3.67
CA LYS A 61 -2.95 -13.95 4.63
C LYS A 61 -2.27 -12.74 3.99
N LEU A 62 -1.59 -12.90 2.84
CA LEU A 62 -0.88 -11.81 2.16
C LEU A 62 -1.83 -10.89 1.37
N ASP A 63 -2.92 -11.42 0.82
CA ASP A 63 -3.99 -10.58 0.26
C ASP A 63 -4.88 -9.94 1.36
N GLN A 64 -4.60 -10.25 2.64
CA GLN A 64 -5.33 -9.77 3.82
C GLN A 64 -4.52 -8.84 4.72
N GLU A 65 -3.37 -8.32 4.29
CA GLU A 65 -2.88 -7.05 4.81
C GLU A 65 -3.72 -5.92 4.20
N VAL A 66 -5.01 -5.94 4.52
CA VAL A 66 -5.82 -4.72 4.48
C VAL A 66 -5.16 -3.87 5.56
N GLU A 67 -4.39 -2.86 5.15
CA GLU A 67 -4.07 -1.75 6.03
C GLU A 67 -5.41 -1.35 6.65
N GLU A 68 -5.63 -1.67 7.92
CA GLU A 68 -6.83 -1.26 8.62
C GLU A 68 -6.76 0.26 8.65
N THR A 69 -7.36 0.89 7.65
CA THR A 69 -7.42 2.35 7.58
C THR A 69 -8.07 2.77 8.88
N PRO A 70 -7.44 3.67 9.65
CA PRO A 70 -8.00 4.09 10.92
C PRO A 70 -9.41 4.62 10.67
N LYS A 71 -10.35 4.10 11.44
CA LYS A 71 -11.77 4.43 11.43
C LYS A 71 -12.00 5.84 11.95
N GLN A 72 -11.12 6.34 12.82
CA GLN A 72 -11.23 7.63 13.48
C GLN A 72 -9.92 8.42 13.44
N TYR A 73 -10.07 9.73 13.32
CA TYR A 73 -8.98 10.69 13.35
C TYR A 73 -9.27 11.75 14.40
N LYS A 74 -8.25 12.22 15.11
CA LYS A 74 -8.35 13.24 16.15
C LYS A 74 -7.54 14.47 15.80
N SER A 75 -8.17 15.64 15.93
CA SER A 75 -7.52 16.93 15.80
C SER A 75 -6.53 17.15 16.94
N LEU A 76 -5.29 17.50 16.60
CA LEU A 76 -4.27 17.88 17.57
C LEU A 76 -4.55 19.25 18.22
N LYS A 77 -5.34 20.12 17.55
CA LYS A 77 -5.64 21.48 18.02
C LYS A 77 -6.84 21.52 18.94
N THR A 78 -7.93 20.88 18.55
CA THR A 78 -9.23 20.97 19.25
C THR A 78 -9.58 19.69 20.01
N GLY A 79 -8.87 18.59 19.75
CA GLY A 79 -9.19 17.28 20.31
C GLY A 79 -10.46 16.67 19.74
N ALA A 80 -11.08 17.29 18.73
CA ALA A 80 -12.25 16.76 18.03
C ALA A 80 -11.91 15.43 17.34
N VAL A 81 -12.83 14.47 17.40
CA VAL A 81 -12.69 13.16 16.76
C VAL A 81 -13.67 13.09 15.59
N ILE A 82 -13.17 12.77 14.41
CA ILE A 82 -13.93 12.64 13.17
C ILE A 82 -13.76 11.23 12.59
N SER A 83 -14.70 10.83 11.75
CA SER A 83 -14.67 9.55 11.03
C SER A 83 -13.69 9.59 9.84
N ALA A 84 -13.28 8.41 9.38
CA ALA A 84 -12.48 8.26 8.16
C ALA A 84 -13.14 8.88 6.91
N ASP A 85 -14.48 8.84 6.84
CA ASP A 85 -15.24 9.42 5.74
C ASP A 85 -15.12 10.95 5.73
N GLU A 86 -15.31 11.58 6.89
CA GLU A 86 -15.17 13.04 7.07
C GLU A 86 -13.74 13.51 6.80
N TYR A 87 -12.73 12.74 7.24
CA TYR A 87 -11.33 13.05 6.96
C TYR A 87 -11.02 13.03 5.45
N ARG A 88 -11.56 12.06 4.70
CA ARG A 88 -11.40 12.00 3.23
C ARG A 88 -12.05 13.19 2.54
N GLU A 89 -13.25 13.60 2.97
CA GLU A 89 -13.92 14.78 2.40
C GLU A 89 -13.11 16.07 2.62
N MET A 90 -12.37 16.18 3.73
CA MET A 90 -11.49 17.32 3.96
C MET A 90 -10.29 17.34 3.00
N ILE A 91 -9.69 16.16 2.72
CA ILE A 91 -8.61 16.02 1.73
C ILE A 91 -9.13 16.40 0.34
N GLU A 92 -10.27 15.86 -0.08
CA GLU A 92 -10.84 16.14 -1.40
C GLU A 92 -11.15 17.63 -1.59
N ARG A 93 -11.72 18.29 -0.58
CA ARG A 93 -11.97 19.74 -0.60
C ARG A 93 -10.67 20.54 -0.73
N HIS A 94 -9.62 20.13 -0.03
CA HIS A 94 -8.31 20.77 -0.12
C HIS A 94 -7.70 20.61 -1.52
N ASP A 95 -7.73 19.41 -2.10
CA ASP A 95 -7.17 19.14 -3.43
C ASP A 95 -7.93 19.85 -4.55
N LEU A 96 -9.25 19.97 -4.44
CA LEU A 96 -10.07 20.75 -5.37
C LEU A 96 -9.74 22.25 -5.33
N SER A 97 -9.38 22.77 -4.16
CA SER A 97 -8.96 24.18 -4.02
C SER A 97 -7.63 24.45 -4.72
N LEU A 98 -6.72 23.47 -4.74
CA LEU A 98 -5.40 23.58 -5.37
C LEU A 98 -5.41 23.31 -6.88
N ASN A 99 -6.29 22.44 -7.36
CA ASN A 99 -6.36 22.03 -8.77
C ASN A 99 -7.48 22.70 -9.58
N GLY A 100 -8.07 23.79 -9.07
CA GLY A 100 -9.00 24.62 -9.83
C GLY A 100 -8.35 25.15 -11.12
N PRO A 101 -9.11 25.33 -12.23
CA PRO A 101 -8.55 25.90 -13.45
C PRO A 101 -8.01 27.30 -13.12
N MET A 102 -6.69 27.51 -13.28
CA MET A 102 -6.12 28.87 -13.33
C MET A 102 -6.68 29.57 -14.56
N SER A 103 -7.87 30.16 -14.45
CA SER A 103 -8.35 31.13 -15.41
C SER A 103 -7.53 32.40 -15.25
N SER A 104 -6.69 32.69 -16.24
CA SER A 104 -5.76 33.82 -16.30
C SER A 104 -6.44 35.20 -16.39
N GLU A 105 -7.75 35.30 -16.22
CA GLU A 105 -8.53 36.55 -16.34
C GLU A 105 -8.96 37.15 -14.98
N LEU A 106 -8.60 36.52 -13.86
CA LEU A 106 -8.98 36.96 -12.51
C LEU A 106 -7.81 37.46 -11.63
N MET A 107 -6.65 37.76 -12.23
CA MET A 107 -5.53 38.45 -11.56
C MET A 107 -5.75 39.98 -11.51
N GLY A 108 -6.95 40.41 -11.13
CA GLY A 108 -7.30 41.84 -11.12
C GLY A 108 -8.57 42.21 -10.34
N GLY A 109 -9.11 41.33 -9.50
CA GLY A 109 -10.45 41.55 -8.94
C GLY A 109 -10.78 40.88 -7.61
N MET A 110 -9.81 40.57 -6.75
CA MET A 110 -10.09 40.07 -5.39
C MET A 110 -9.40 40.89 -4.30
N ASN A 111 -9.47 42.21 -4.44
CA ASN A 111 -9.43 43.11 -3.30
C ASN A 111 -10.77 43.85 -3.28
N TYR A 112 -11.83 43.22 -2.79
CA TYR A 112 -12.87 43.97 -2.09
C TYR A 112 -13.51 43.12 -0.97
N PHE A 113 -12.98 43.34 0.25
CA PHE A 113 -13.71 43.60 1.51
C PHE A 113 -14.75 42.55 1.97
N ILE A 114 -14.75 42.09 3.23
CA ILE A 114 -14.79 42.88 4.47
C ILE A 114 -14.14 42.07 5.60
N GLU A 115 -13.24 42.76 6.31
CA GLU A 115 -12.96 42.67 7.75
C GLU A 115 -13.80 41.64 8.52
N ASN A 116 -13.17 40.51 8.85
CA ASN A 116 -13.40 39.87 10.13
C ASN A 116 -12.09 39.23 10.55
N GLU A 117 -11.36 39.92 11.43
CA GLU A 117 -10.28 39.41 12.26
C GLU A 117 -10.81 38.35 13.27
N ALA A 118 -11.56 37.36 12.78
CA ALA A 118 -12.28 36.42 13.61
C ALA A 118 -12.56 35.11 12.87
N LEU A 119 -11.54 34.46 12.27
CA LEU A 119 -11.56 33.03 11.91
C LEU A 119 -10.17 32.54 11.43
N ASN A 120 -9.11 32.79 12.20
CA ASN A 120 -7.86 32.00 12.09
C ASN A 120 -8.06 30.60 12.72
N ASN A 121 -9.15 29.92 12.37
CA ASN A 121 -9.56 28.64 12.92
C ASN A 121 -10.10 27.72 11.82
N GLU A 122 -9.51 27.78 10.62
CA GLU A 122 -9.75 26.78 9.59
C GLU A 122 -8.96 25.53 9.99
N GLU A 123 -9.66 24.52 10.51
CA GLU A 123 -9.06 23.22 10.79
C GLU A 123 -8.61 22.58 9.48
N SER A 124 -7.31 22.35 9.34
CA SER A 124 -6.74 21.67 8.17
C SER A 124 -6.82 20.16 8.36
N TYR A 125 -6.97 19.41 7.27
CA TYR A 125 -6.88 17.94 7.32
C TYR A 125 -5.52 17.49 7.91
N GLU A 126 -4.46 18.27 7.72
CA GLU A 126 -3.12 17.98 8.26
C GLU A 126 -3.05 18.01 9.80
N ASP A 127 -4.03 18.61 10.47
CA ASP A 127 -4.09 18.67 11.93
C ASP A 127 -4.68 17.41 12.57
N TYR A 128 -5.16 16.46 11.76
CA TYR A 128 -5.83 15.24 12.21
C TYR A 128 -4.90 14.03 12.12
N VAL A 129 -4.79 13.29 13.23
CA VAL A 129 -3.98 12.06 13.33
C VAL A 129 -4.87 10.83 13.60
N PRO A 130 -4.48 9.63 13.15
CA PRO A 130 -5.18 8.39 13.52
C PRO A 130 -5.39 8.27 15.04
N TYR A 131 -6.61 7.89 15.44
CA TYR A 131 -7.01 7.82 16.86
C TYR A 131 -7.52 6.43 17.30
N ASP A 132 -7.61 5.45 16.38
CA ASP A 132 -7.82 4.04 16.74
C ASP A 132 -6.58 3.39 17.39
#